data_AF-A0A966SB72-F1
#
_entry.id   AF-A0A966SB72-F1
#
_cell.length_a   1.000
_cell.length_b   1.000
_cell.length_c   1.000
_cell.angle_alpha   90.00
_cell.angle_beta   90.00
_cell.angle_gamma   90.00
#
_symmetry.space_group_name_H-M   'P 1'
#
loop_
_entity.id
_entity.type
_entity.pdbx_description
1 polymer ?
#
loop_
_entity_poly.entity_id
_entity_poly.type
_entity_poly.pdbx_seq_one_letter_code
_entity_poly.pdbx_strand_id
1 'polypeptide(L)'
;MSFALAAVQRLRGYVLPLSIVGALVLVAYFFVTPVRTWNTQRDLLAERSNRYAAFEEVNDVLQDEVDALREPSGVRQAIREQLGYLLPNERRVPMLASPEAPITLPARWPYTLVAGIVTLRESQYEGVLQGNLDTFDPQRP
;
A
#
# COMPACT_ATOMS: atom_id res chain seq x y z
N MET A 1 -45.83 47.60 -47.05
CA MET A 1 -44.75 46.60 -46.99
C MET A 1 -43.50 47.12 -46.24
N SER A 2 -43.67 47.85 -45.13
CA SER A 2 -42.57 48.49 -44.38
C SER A 2 -42.24 47.82 -43.03
N PHE A 3 -43.15 47.00 -42.48
CA PHE A 3 -42.94 46.31 -41.19
C PHE A 3 -41.94 45.15 -41.25
N ALA A 4 -41.79 44.50 -42.41
CA ALA A 4 -40.86 43.38 -42.58
C ALA A 4 -39.38 43.81 -42.50
N LEU A 5 -39.05 45.02 -42.98
CA LEU A 5 -37.66 45.51 -43.01
C LEU A 5 -37.16 45.95 -41.62
N ALA A 6 -38.06 46.49 -40.77
CA ALA A 6 -37.70 46.92 -39.42
C ALA A 6 -37.41 45.73 -38.47
N ALA A 7 -38.14 44.61 -38.62
CA ALA A 7 -37.89 43.38 -37.86
C ALA A 7 -36.53 42.76 -38.21
N VAL A 8 -36.18 42.77 -39.51
CA VAL A 8 -34.88 42.28 -40.00
C VAL A 8 -33.72 43.09 -39.43
N GLN A 9 -33.84 44.42 -39.33
CA GLN A 9 -32.80 45.27 -38.73
C GLN A 9 -32.61 45.03 -37.21
N ARG A 10 -33.70 44.81 -36.45
CA ARG A 10 -33.61 44.45 -35.01
C ARG A 10 -33.01 43.07 -34.79
N LEU A 11 -33.38 42.08 -35.61
CA LEU A 11 -32.78 40.73 -35.56
C LEU A 11 -31.28 40.76 -35.88
N ARG A 12 -30.86 41.56 -36.85
CA ARG A 12 -29.46 41.70 -37.27
C ARG A 12 -28.54 42.19 -36.16
N GLY A 13 -29.05 43.00 -35.22
CA GLY A 13 -28.32 43.43 -34.02
C GLY A 13 -28.05 42.31 -33.01
N TYR A 14 -28.90 41.28 -32.96
CA TYR A 14 -28.71 40.10 -32.09
C TYR A 14 -27.93 38.97 -32.76
N VAL A 15 -27.97 38.87 -34.10
CA VAL A 15 -27.23 37.84 -34.85
C VAL A 15 -25.71 37.97 -34.64
N LEU A 16 -25.18 39.19 -34.59
CA LEU A 16 -23.74 39.41 -34.40
C LEU A 16 -23.21 38.91 -33.03
N PRO A 17 -23.75 39.34 -31.88
CA PRO A 17 -23.30 38.82 -30.58
C PRO A 17 -23.58 37.32 -30.43
N LEU A 18 -24.70 36.80 -30.97
CA LEU A 18 -25.00 35.37 -30.92
C LEU A 18 -23.96 34.55 -31.71
N SER A 19 -23.52 35.06 -32.87
CA SER A 19 -22.50 34.40 -33.69
C SER A 19 -21.13 34.38 -33.01
N ILE A 20 -20.78 35.46 -32.30
CA ILE A 20 -19.54 35.56 -31.51
C ILE A 20 -19.56 34.56 -30.34
N VAL A 21 -20.68 34.50 -29.61
CA VAL A 21 -20.84 33.52 -28.53
C VAL A 21 -20.77 32.09 -29.07
N GLY A 22 -21.44 31.81 -30.18
CA GLY A 22 -21.38 30.50 -30.85
C GLY A 22 -19.96 30.12 -31.28
N ALA A 23 -19.21 31.07 -31.86
CA ALA A 23 -17.82 30.85 -32.23
C ALA A 23 -16.92 30.59 -31.01
N LEU A 24 -17.09 31.33 -29.92
CA LEU A 24 -16.36 31.11 -28.67
C LEU A 24 -16.64 29.74 -28.05
N VAL A 25 -17.90 29.29 -28.06
CA VAL A 25 -18.27 27.96 -27.58
C VAL A 25 -17.61 26.88 -28.43
N LEU A 26 -17.59 27.02 -29.75
CA LEU A 26 -16.91 26.08 -30.64
C LEU A 26 -15.40 26.03 -30.36
N VAL A 27 -14.74 27.19 -30.28
CA VAL A 27 -13.31 27.25 -29.95
C VAL A 27 -13.04 26.61 -28.59
N ALA A 28 -13.81 26.96 -27.55
CA ALA A 28 -13.66 26.36 -26.23
C ALA A 28 -13.87 24.84 -26.29
N TYR A 29 -14.86 24.36 -27.02
CA TYR A 29 -15.12 22.93 -27.18
C TYR A 29 -13.94 22.20 -27.84
N PHE A 30 -13.41 22.74 -28.95
CA PHE A 30 -12.28 22.15 -29.66
C PHE A 30 -10.97 22.16 -28.88
N PHE A 31 -10.80 23.05 -27.90
CA PHE A 31 -9.59 23.07 -27.06
C PHE A 31 -9.76 22.28 -25.76
N VAL A 32 -10.90 22.39 -25.08
CA VAL A 32 -11.14 21.75 -23.76
C VAL A 32 -11.31 20.24 -23.90
N THR A 33 -12.02 19.77 -24.93
CA THR A 33 -12.27 18.34 -25.11
C THR A 33 -11.02 17.50 -25.36
N PRO A 34 -10.07 17.88 -26.26
CA PRO A 34 -8.84 17.11 -26.42
C PRO A 34 -7.93 17.18 -25.20
N VAL A 35 -7.82 18.33 -24.52
CA VAL A 35 -7.00 18.46 -23.29
C VAL A 35 -7.54 17.55 -22.18
N ARG A 36 -8.86 17.56 -21.97
CA ARG A 36 -9.50 16.68 -20.98
C ARG A 36 -9.30 15.21 -21.35
N THR A 37 -9.49 14.87 -22.62
CA THR A 37 -9.34 13.51 -23.15
C THR A 37 -7.90 13.01 -22.98
N TRP A 38 -6.91 13.84 -23.28
CA TRP A 38 -5.50 13.53 -23.13
C TRP A 38 -5.13 13.21 -21.67
N ASN A 39 -5.61 14.01 -20.72
CA ASN A 39 -5.38 13.76 -19.29
C ASN A 39 -6.06 12.45 -18.83
N THR A 40 -7.33 12.24 -19.20
CA THR A 40 -8.03 10.98 -18.86
C THR A 40 -7.36 9.75 -19.47
N GLN A 41 -6.85 9.84 -20.71
CA GLN A 41 -6.12 8.73 -21.33
C GLN A 41 -4.80 8.44 -20.61
N ARG A 42 -4.08 9.46 -20.15
CA ARG A 42 -2.86 9.28 -19.36
C ARG A 42 -3.13 8.60 -18.02
N ASP A 43 -4.17 9.02 -17.32
CA ASP A 43 -4.54 8.41 -16.03
C ASP A 43 -4.95 6.94 -16.22
N LEU A 44 -5.74 6.65 -17.26
CA LEU A 44 -6.11 5.27 -17.62
C LEU A 44 -4.87 4.44 -18.02
N LEU A 45 -3.91 5.02 -18.73
CA LEU A 45 -2.69 4.32 -19.11
C LEU A 45 -1.79 4.03 -17.90
N ALA A 46 -1.66 4.98 -16.98
CA ALA A 46 -0.92 4.81 -15.73
C ALA A 46 -1.56 3.72 -14.86
N GLU A 47 -2.88 3.76 -14.67
CA GLU A 47 -3.60 2.75 -13.91
C GLU A 47 -3.49 1.35 -14.54
N ARG A 48 -3.62 1.25 -15.86
CA ARG A 48 -3.46 -0.03 -16.57
C ARG A 48 -2.03 -0.54 -16.46
N SER A 49 -1.03 0.32 -16.60
CA SER A 49 0.39 -0.07 -16.49
C SER A 49 0.72 -0.64 -15.11
N ASN A 50 0.22 -0.02 -14.03
CA ASN A 50 0.41 -0.53 -12.67
C ASN A 50 -0.26 -1.90 -12.48
N ARG A 51 -1.45 -2.12 -13.06
CA ARG A 51 -2.11 -3.43 -13.00
C ARG A 51 -1.35 -4.50 -13.77
N TYR A 52 -0.77 -4.17 -14.92
CA TYR A 52 0.05 -5.11 -15.69
C TYR A 52 1.33 -5.49 -14.94
N ALA A 53 2.01 -4.51 -14.32
CA ALA A 53 3.19 -4.80 -13.50
C ALA A 53 2.86 -5.74 -12.33
N ALA A 54 1.72 -5.54 -11.66
CA ALA A 54 1.27 -6.45 -10.60
C ALA A 54 0.96 -7.86 -11.12
N PHE A 55 0.39 -8.00 -12.33
CA PHE A 55 0.14 -9.32 -12.91
C PHE A 55 1.41 -10.03 -13.39
N GLU A 56 2.41 -9.28 -13.85
CA GLU A 56 3.73 -9.82 -14.19
C GLU A 56 4.41 -10.40 -12.97
N GLU A 57 4.46 -9.64 -11.87
CA GLU A 57 5.02 -10.10 -10.59
C GLU A 57 4.35 -11.38 -10.08
N VAL A 58 3.00 -11.44 -10.12
CA VAL A 58 2.26 -12.65 -9.72
C VAL A 58 2.56 -13.83 -10.64
N ASN A 59 2.67 -13.60 -11.96
CA ASN A 59 2.99 -14.67 -12.89
C ASN A 59 4.41 -15.20 -12.69
N ASP A 60 5.37 -14.34 -12.39
CA ASP A 60 6.76 -14.75 -12.12
C ASP A 60 6.82 -15.65 -10.88
N VAL A 61 6.15 -15.25 -9.78
CA VAL A 61 6.06 -16.08 -8.56
C VAL A 61 5.41 -17.44 -8.84
N LEU A 62 4.34 -17.48 -9.64
CA LEU A 62 3.68 -18.74 -9.99
C LEU A 62 4.56 -19.61 -10.90
N GLN A 63 5.34 -19.01 -11.80
CA GLN A 63 6.29 -19.75 -12.62
C GLN A 63 7.42 -20.35 -11.78
N ASP A 64 7.96 -19.59 -10.82
CA ASP A 64 8.95 -20.08 -9.86
C ASP A 64 8.39 -21.26 -9.05
N GLU A 65 7.13 -21.19 -8.60
CA GLU A 65 6.47 -22.29 -7.90
C GLU A 65 6.30 -23.52 -8.80
N VAL A 66 5.85 -23.33 -10.06
CA VAL A 66 5.73 -24.42 -11.03
C VAL A 66 7.07 -25.09 -11.29
N ASP A 67 8.14 -24.32 -11.45
CA ASP A 67 9.48 -24.86 -11.69
C ASP A 67 10.02 -25.59 -10.44
N ALA A 68 9.76 -25.06 -9.24
CA ALA A 68 10.05 -25.78 -8.00
C ALA A 68 9.28 -27.11 -7.92
N LEU A 69 7.99 -27.12 -8.29
CA LEU A 69 7.14 -28.31 -8.28
C LEU A 69 7.50 -29.34 -9.37
N ARG A 70 8.32 -28.99 -10.36
CA ARG A 70 8.84 -29.97 -11.34
C ARG A 70 9.94 -30.84 -10.75
N GLU A 71 10.67 -30.33 -9.78
CA GLU A 71 11.76 -31.07 -9.13
C GLU A 71 11.21 -31.99 -8.00
N PRO A 72 11.68 -33.24 -7.88
CA PRO A 72 11.24 -34.16 -6.81
C PRO A 72 11.47 -33.64 -5.38
N SER A 73 12.42 -32.73 -5.16
CA SER A 73 12.60 -32.06 -3.86
C SER A 73 11.49 -31.03 -3.60
N GLY A 74 11.11 -30.23 -4.59
CA GLY A 74 10.06 -29.22 -4.45
C GLY A 74 8.68 -29.83 -4.28
N VAL A 75 8.36 -30.93 -4.97
CA VAL A 75 7.11 -31.69 -4.71
C VAL A 75 7.04 -32.18 -3.27
N ARG A 76 8.13 -32.73 -2.74
CA ARG A 76 8.18 -33.20 -1.34
C ARG A 76 8.01 -32.04 -0.37
N GLN A 77 8.63 -30.90 -0.64
CA GLN A 77 8.48 -29.70 0.19
C GLN A 77 7.04 -29.18 0.17
N ALA A 78 6.43 -29.06 -1.00
CA ALA A 78 5.04 -28.62 -1.14
C ALA A 78 4.06 -29.56 -0.42
N ILE A 79 4.26 -30.88 -0.52
CA ILE A 79 3.48 -31.87 0.22
C ILE A 79 3.65 -31.70 1.75
N ARG A 80 4.85 -31.37 2.23
CA ARG A 80 5.10 -31.09 3.65
C ARG A 80 4.39 -29.82 4.12
N GLU A 81 4.46 -28.76 3.35
CA GLU A 81 3.88 -27.45 3.69
C GLU A 81 2.36 -27.43 3.58
N GLN A 82 1.81 -27.92 2.46
CA GLN A 82 0.37 -27.83 2.16
C GLN A 82 -0.43 -28.95 2.83
N LEU A 83 0.10 -30.17 2.86
CA LEU A 83 -0.62 -31.34 3.40
C LEU A 83 -0.14 -31.74 4.80
N GLY A 84 0.90 -31.09 5.31
CA GLY A 84 1.45 -31.43 6.62
C GLY A 84 2.02 -32.85 6.69
N TYR A 85 2.44 -33.41 5.56
CA TYR A 85 2.98 -34.75 5.50
C TYR A 85 4.33 -34.84 6.23
N LEU A 86 4.58 -35.99 6.85
CA LEU A 86 5.82 -36.29 7.57
C LEU A 86 6.53 -37.45 6.87
N LEU A 87 7.86 -37.43 6.82
CA LEU A 87 8.61 -38.60 6.34
C LEU A 87 8.51 -39.77 7.33
N PRO A 88 8.80 -41.02 6.90
CA PRO A 88 8.67 -42.22 7.75
C PRO A 88 9.42 -42.17 9.10
N ASN A 89 10.42 -41.30 9.24
CA ASN A 89 11.22 -41.14 10.46
C ASN A 89 11.00 -39.79 11.17
N GLU A 90 9.96 -39.04 10.79
CA GLU A 90 9.63 -37.75 11.38
C GLU A 90 8.41 -37.85 12.28
N ARG A 91 8.42 -37.12 13.39
CA ARG A 91 7.28 -37.02 14.31
C ARG A 91 6.96 -35.56 14.58
N ARG A 92 5.66 -35.24 14.62
CA ARG A 92 5.20 -33.95 15.15
C ARG A 92 5.52 -33.89 16.62
N VAL A 93 6.38 -32.96 17.01
CA VAL A 93 6.58 -32.61 18.41
C VAL A 93 5.62 -31.47 18.71
N PRO A 94 4.61 -31.66 19.58
CA PRO A 94 3.75 -30.55 19.97
C PRO A 94 4.62 -29.50 20.65
N MET A 95 4.47 -28.24 20.26
CA MET A 95 5.04 -27.15 21.03
C MET A 95 4.35 -27.20 22.39
N LEU A 96 5.10 -27.60 23.42
CA LEU A 96 4.61 -27.54 24.78
C LEU A 96 4.26 -26.09 25.09
N ALA A 97 3.19 -25.88 25.85
CA ALA A 97 2.91 -24.56 26.39
C ALA A 97 4.21 -24.05 27.02
N SER A 98 4.57 -22.80 26.71
CA SER A 98 5.70 -22.16 27.38
C SER A 98 5.49 -22.37 28.86
N PRO A 99 6.44 -23.00 29.59
CA PRO A 99 6.21 -23.31 30.99
C PRO A 99 5.84 -22.02 31.71
N GLU A 100 4.82 -22.07 32.58
CA GLU A 100 4.53 -21.03 33.59
C GLU A 100 5.65 -21.04 34.65
N ALA A 101 6.91 -21.08 34.20
CA ALA A 101 8.03 -20.78 35.03
C ALA A 101 7.86 -19.34 35.49
N PRO A 102 7.97 -19.07 36.79
CA PRO A 102 8.03 -17.69 37.27
C PRO A 102 9.16 -16.99 36.52
N ILE A 103 8.80 -15.99 35.70
CA ILE A 103 9.76 -15.13 35.00
C ILE A 103 10.49 -14.21 36.01
N THR A 104 10.15 -14.36 37.29
CA THR A 104 10.75 -13.63 38.40
C THR A 104 12.11 -14.22 38.76
N LEU A 105 13.12 -13.37 38.70
CA LEU A 105 14.44 -13.65 39.21
C LEU A 105 14.39 -13.91 40.75
N PRO A 106 15.10 -14.91 41.29
CA PRO A 106 15.16 -15.14 42.73
C PRO A 106 15.65 -13.90 43.49
N ALA A 107 15.06 -13.59 44.65
CA ALA A 107 15.48 -12.47 45.51
C ALA A 107 16.76 -12.80 46.30
N ARG A 108 17.82 -13.24 45.62
CA ARG A 108 19.13 -13.55 46.21
C ARG A 108 20.26 -13.17 45.28
N TRP A 109 21.47 -12.97 45.82
CA TRP A 109 22.66 -12.76 45.00
C TRP A 109 22.87 -13.95 44.03
N PRO A 110 23.26 -13.73 42.77
CA PRO A 110 23.55 -12.44 42.09
C PRO A 110 22.32 -11.80 41.41
N TYR A 111 21.16 -12.44 41.50
CA TYR A 111 19.95 -12.07 40.76
C TYR A 111 19.32 -10.75 41.21
N THR A 112 19.58 -10.31 42.45
CA THR A 112 19.18 -8.98 42.93
C THR A 112 19.85 -7.85 42.14
N LEU A 113 21.09 -8.03 41.69
CA LEU A 113 21.79 -7.05 40.84
C LEU A 113 21.16 -6.98 39.45
N VAL A 114 20.90 -8.14 38.85
CA VAL A 114 20.27 -8.23 37.53
C VAL A 114 18.85 -7.66 37.56
N ALA A 115 18.07 -7.99 38.60
CA ALA A 115 16.74 -7.41 38.80
C ALA A 115 16.80 -5.88 38.89
N GLY A 116 17.76 -5.32 39.64
CA GLY A 116 17.97 -3.88 39.71
C GLY A 116 18.30 -3.23 38.37
N ILE A 117 19.16 -3.87 37.55
CA ILE A 117 19.51 -3.37 36.21
C ILE A 117 18.29 -3.40 35.28
N VAL A 118 17.52 -4.48 35.29
CA VAL A 118 16.33 -4.64 34.44
C VAL A 118 15.27 -3.58 34.80
N THR A 119 14.97 -3.42 36.09
CA THR A 119 14.01 -2.39 36.55
C THR A 119 14.46 -0.98 36.17
N LEU A 120 15.76 -0.68 36.26
CA LEU A 120 16.29 0.62 35.85
C LEU A 120 16.11 0.84 34.34
N ARG A 121 16.41 -0.16 33.50
CA ARG A 121 16.18 -0.05 32.05
C ARG A 121 14.70 0.13 31.71
N GLU A 122 13.81 -0.65 32.31
CA GLU A 122 12.36 -0.54 32.07
C GLU A 122 11.86 0.88 32.39
N SER A 123 12.31 1.46 33.51
CA SER A 123 11.95 2.83 33.88
C SER A 123 12.45 3.89 32.88
N GLN A 124 13.62 3.69 32.29
CA GLN A 124 14.16 4.58 31.25
C GLN A 124 13.35 4.47 29.95
N TYR A 125 12.98 3.25 29.54
CA TYR A 125 12.14 3.05 28.34
C TYR A 125 10.76 3.70 28.49
N GLU A 126 10.12 3.55 29.65
CA GLU A 126 8.84 4.23 29.94
C GLU A 126 8.95 5.76 29.87
N GLY A 127 10.05 6.33 30.38
CA GLY A 127 10.34 7.77 30.25
C GLY A 127 10.44 8.23 28.78
N VAL A 128 11.09 7.44 27.92
CA VAL A 128 11.17 7.72 26.47
C VAL A 128 9.79 7.69 25.80
N LEU A 129 8.96 6.70 26.13
CA LEU A 129 7.59 6.61 25.59
C LEU A 129 6.73 7.82 25.98
N GLN A 130 6.99 8.40 27.15
CA GLN A 130 6.33 9.62 27.64
C GLN A 130 6.94 10.92 27.07
N GLY A 131 7.91 10.81 26.15
CA GLY A 131 8.56 11.96 25.51
C GLY A 131 9.66 12.60 26.37
N ASN A 132 10.06 11.98 27.47
CA ASN A 132 11.14 12.45 28.35
C ASN A 132 12.51 11.97 27.86
N LEU A 133 13.02 12.63 26.81
CA LEU A 133 14.29 12.29 26.16
C LEU A 133 15.52 12.59 27.04
N ASP A 134 15.38 13.41 28.08
CA ASP A 134 16.47 13.82 28.98
C ASP A 134 16.99 12.66 29.84
N THR A 135 16.19 11.60 30.01
CA THR A 135 16.53 10.42 30.83
C THR A 135 17.16 9.26 30.06
N PHE A 136 17.21 9.35 28.73
CA PHE A 136 17.68 8.28 27.85
C PHE A 136 19.05 8.61 27.27
N ASP A 137 20.08 7.88 27.72
CA ASP A 137 21.43 7.97 27.18
C ASP A 137 21.79 6.63 26.50
N PRO A 138 21.80 6.56 25.15
CA PRO A 138 22.10 5.32 24.42
C PRO A 138 23.58 4.89 24.52
N GLN A 139 24.45 5.71 25.13
CA GLN A 139 25.87 5.45 25.29
C GLN A 139 26.23 4.96 26.71
N ARG A 140 25.28 4.95 27.65
CA ARG A 140 25.48 4.36 28.99
C ARG A 140 25.09 2.87 28.97
N PRO A 141 25.99 1.95 29.39
CA PRO A 141 25.77 0.51 29.32
C PRO A 141 24.58 0.04 30.17
#